data_AF-A0A8J4PLD3-F1
#
_entry.id   AF-A0A8J4PLD3-F1
#
_cell.length_a   1.000
_cell.length_b   1.000
_cell.length_c   1.000
_cell.angle_alpha   90.00
_cell.angle_beta   90.00
_cell.angle_gamma   90.00
#
_symmetry.space_group_name_H-M   'P 1'
#
loop_
_entity.id
_entity.type
_entity.pdbx_description
1 polymer ?
#
loop_
_entity_poly.entity_id
_entity_poly.type
_entity_poly.pdbx_seq_one_letter_code
_entity_poly.pdbx_strand_id
1 'polypeptide(L)' 'MSNSEITVKLVNNKNIILKEGKFKLVNGKLPVVSIGKQFQVKDLIWTDCDYPLVPDKDGLSDMAFTSMQSVNVTGTYL' A
#
# COMPACT_ATOMS: atom_id res chain seq x y z
N MET A 1 -1.44 -9.83 20.70
CA MET A 1 -0.60 -9.16 19.69
C MET A 1 -1.45 -8.98 18.45
N SER A 2 -1.88 -7.76 18.12
CA SER A 2 -2.69 -7.53 16.92
C SER A 2 -1.80 -7.64 15.69
N ASN A 3 -1.75 -8.82 15.08
CA ASN A 3 -1.26 -9.01 13.73
C ASN A 3 -2.26 -8.35 12.77
N SER A 4 -2.21 -7.02 12.65
CA SER A 4 -3.06 -6.29 11.73
C SER A 4 -2.46 -6.42 10.33
N GLU A 5 -2.84 -7.49 9.63
CA GLU A 5 -2.59 -7.64 8.20
C GLU A 5 -3.59 -6.80 7.41
N ILE A 6 -3.14 -6.26 6.28
CA ILE A 6 -3.96 -5.51 5.34
C ILE A 6 -3.77 -6.07 3.93
N THR A 7 -4.87 -6.21 3.19
CA THR A 7 -4.84 -6.60 1.78
C THR A 7 -4.62 -5.35 0.92
N VAL A 8 -3.49 -5.29 0.22
CA VAL A 8 -3.20 -4.20 -0.72
C VAL A 8 -3.48 -4.70 -2.13
N LYS A 9 -4.29 -3.95 -2.88
CA LYS A 9 -4.66 -4.26 -4.26
C LYS A 9 -4.07 -3.20 -5.19
N LEU A 10 -3.17 -3.60 -6.09
CA LEU A 10 -2.73 -2.73 -7.16
C LEU A 10 -3.83 -2.66 -8.22
N VAL A 11 -4.34 -1.47 -8.50
CA VAL A 11 -5.41 -1.24 -9.48
C VAL A 11 -4.96 -0.29 -10.59
N ASN A 12 -5.60 -0.41 -11.76
CA ASN A 12 -5.46 0.57 -12.84
C ASN A 12 -6.46 1.74 -12.70
N ASN A 13 -6.43 2.68 -13.65
CA ASN A 13 -7.33 3.84 -13.71
C ASN A 13 -8.84 3.50 -13.85
N LYS A 14 -9.18 2.25 -14.13
CA LYS A 14 -10.57 1.75 -14.17
C LYS A 14 -10.93 0.96 -12.91
N ASN A 15 -10.11 1.04 -11.85
CA ASN A 15 -10.24 0.25 -10.62
C ASN A 15 -10.22 -1.28 -10.84
N ILE A 16 -9.61 -1.75 -11.94
CA ILE A 16 -9.40 -3.18 -12.17
C ILE A 16 -8.16 -3.62 -11.40
N ILE A 17 -8.30 -4.68 -10.59
CA ILE A 17 -7.21 -5.28 -9.82
C ILE A 17 -6.21 -5.94 -10.78
N LEU A 18 -4.97 -5.48 -10.73
CA LEU A 18 -3.83 -6.01 -11.48
C LEU A 18 -3.04 -7.03 -10.64
N LYS A 19 -2.83 -6.74 -9.36
CA LYS A 19 -2.14 -7.59 -8.38
C LYS A 19 -2.77 -7.42 -7.01
N GLU A 20 -2.68 -8.45 -6.19
CA GLU A 20 -3.13 -8.42 -4.79
C GLU A 20 -2.05 -9.06 -3.90
N GLY A 21 -1.89 -8.54 -2.69
CA GLY A 21 -0.98 -9.08 -1.69
C GLY A 21 -1.41 -8.71 -0.27
N LYS A 22 -1.13 -9.59 0.69
CA LYS A 22 -1.32 -9.30 2.11
C LYS A 22 -0.02 -8.82 2.72
N PHE A 23 -0.09 -7.73 3.46
CA PHE A 23 1.06 -7.10 4.10
C PHE A 23 0.78 -6.92 5.58
N LYS A 24 1.80 -7.17 6.41
CA LYS A 24 1.73 -6.87 7.84
C LYS A 24 1.96 -5.38 8.05
N LEU A 25 1.07 -4.73 8.80
CA LEU A 25 1.31 -3.37 9.24
C LEU A 25 2.47 -3.35 10.24
N VAL A 26 3.32 -2.34 10.11
CA VAL A 26 4.44 -2.08 11.04
C VAL A 26 4.11 -0.82 11.83
N ASN A 27 3.87 -0.96 13.13
CA ASN A 27 3.36 0.14 13.98
C ASN A 27 2.07 0.78 13.42
N GLY A 28 1.21 -0.04 12.81
CA GLY A 28 -0.02 0.41 12.16
C GLY A 28 0.17 1.06 10.79
N LYS A 29 1.40 1.18 10.28
CA LYS A 29 1.71 1.79 8.98
C LYS A 29 1.88 0.75 7.87
N LEU A 30 1.60 1.15 6.63
CA LEU A 30 1.82 0.33 5.45
C LEU A 30 3.32 0.22 5.13
N PRO A 31 3.86 -0.97 4.82
CA PRO A 31 5.24 -1.12 4.37
C PRO A 31 5.37 -0.78 2.87
N VAL A 32 5.28 0.51 2.54
CA VAL A 32 5.23 1.09 1.17
C VAL A 32 6.34 0.54 0.26
N VAL A 33 7.59 0.53 0.74
CA VAL A 33 8.73 0.05 -0.06
C VAL A 33 8.61 -1.44 -0.38
N SER A 34 8.16 -2.25 0.58
CA SER A 34 7.95 -3.69 0.38
C SER A 34 6.83 -3.96 -0.62
N ILE A 35 5.73 -3.19 -0.55
CA ILE A 35 4.62 -3.25 -1.50
C ILE A 35 5.13 -2.92 -2.91
N GLY A 36 5.86 -1.80 -3.07
CA GLY A 36 6.42 -1.38 -4.35
C GLY A 36 7.32 -2.44 -4.97
N LYS A 37 8.21 -3.05 -4.16
CA LYS A 37 9.06 -4.16 -4.61
C LYS A 37 8.26 -5.39 -5.04
N GLN A 38 7.27 -5.82 -4.26
CA GLN A 38 6.46 -7.00 -4.61
C GLN A 38 5.63 -6.76 -5.88
N PHE A 39 5.07 -5.56 -6.03
CA PHE A 39 4.23 -5.22 -7.16
C PHE A 39 5.02 -4.73 -8.38
N GLN A 40 6.34 -4.50 -8.25
CA GLN A 40 7.21 -3.93 -9.28
C GLN A 40 6.70 -2.55 -9.74
N VAL A 41 6.39 -1.70 -8.77
CA VAL A 41 5.93 -0.32 -8.97
C VAL A 41 6.62 0.63 -8.00
N LYS A 42 6.66 1.91 -8.37
CA LYS A 42 7.06 3.06 -7.56
C LYS A 42 5.93 4.08 -7.51
N ASP A 43 6.14 5.16 -6.74
CA ASP A 43 5.20 6.30 -6.67
C ASP A 43 3.77 5.83 -6.32
N LEU A 44 3.66 5.04 -5.25
CA LEU A 44 2.40 4.45 -4.81
C LEU A 44 1.40 5.55 -4.42
N ILE A 45 0.18 5.45 -4.91
CA ILE A 45 -0.93 6.37 -4.61
C ILE A 45 -2.09 5.54 -4.06
N TRP A 46 -2.63 5.94 -2.91
CA TRP A 46 -3.89 5.40 -2.40
C TRP A 46 -5.04 6.02 -3.18
N THR A 47 -5.74 5.18 -3.95
CA THR A 47 -6.71 5.62 -4.96
C THR A 47 -8.01 6.17 -4.40
N ASP A 48 -8.40 5.81 -3.18
CA ASP A 48 -9.70 6.22 -2.64
C ASP A 48 -9.72 7.72 -2.24
N CYS A 49 -8.54 8.31 -2.04
CA CYS A 49 -8.37 9.71 -1.64
C CYS A 49 -7.27 10.42 -2.43
N ASP A 50 -6.81 9.84 -3.54
CA ASP A 50 -5.74 10.35 -4.41
C ASP A 50 -4.48 10.75 -3.63
N TYR A 51 -4.16 9.99 -2.57
CA TYR A 51 -3.09 10.35 -1.64
C TYR A 51 -1.77 9.65 -1.99
N PRO A 52 -0.67 10.38 -2.24
CA PRO A 52 0.62 9.78 -2.49
C PRO A 52 1.18 9.14 -1.21
N LEU A 53 1.42 7.83 -1.24
CA LEU A 53 2.04 7.08 -0.15
C LEU A 53 3.56 7.24 -0.22
N VAL A 54 4.05 8.37 0.29
CA VAL A 54 5.49 8.65 0.36
C VAL A 54 6.10 7.85 1.52
N PRO A 55 7.11 7.00 1.27
CA PRO A 55 7.74 6.24 2.33
C PRO A 55 8.56 7.15 3.25
N ASP A 56 8.48 6.92 4.56
CA ASP A 56 9.39 7.50 5.54
C ASP A 56 10.77 6.82 5.50
N LYS A 57 11.67 7.22 6.41
CA LYS A 57 13.03 6.68 6.51
C LYS A 57 13.10 5.16 6.71
N ASP A 58 12.02 4.56 7.23
CA ASP A 58 11.91 3.13 7.52
C ASP A 58 11.15 2.39 6.39
N GLY A 59 10.78 3.10 5.31
CA GLY A 59 10.05 2.56 4.18
C GLY A 59 8.56 2.36 4.43
N LEU A 60 8.01 3.00 5.46
CA LEU A 60 6.61 2.90 5.89
C LEU A 60 5.80 4.11 5.43
N SER A 61 4.48 3.99 5.37
CA SER A 61 3.61 5.16 5.14
C SER A 61 3.76 6.18 6.27
N ASP A 62 3.58 7.45 5.93
CA ASP A 62 3.54 8.55 6.89
C ASP A 62 2.30 8.51 7.80
N MET A 63 1.21 7.91 7.32
CA MET A 63 -0.03 7.68 8.08
C MET A 63 -0.25 6.22 8.50
N ALA A 64 -1.20 6.02 9.42
CA ALA A 64 -1.58 4.70 9.93
C ALA A 64 -2.85 4.15 9.25
N PHE A 65 -2.87 2.83 9.08
CA PHE A 65 -3.91 2.01 8.43
C PHE A 65 -4.50 0.97 9.41
N THR A 66 -4.33 1.17 10.73
CA THR A 66 -4.58 0.18 11.80
C THR A 66 -6.00 -0.41 11.83
N SER A 67 -6.98 0.28 11.25
CA SER A 67 -8.39 -0.13 11.20
C SER A 67 -8.86 -0.61 9.82
N MET A 68 -7.95 -0.67 8.83
CA MET A 68 -8.28 -1.04 7.46
C MET A 68 -8.00 -2.52 7.19
N GLN A 69 -8.96 -3.18 6.55
CA GLN A 69 -8.81 -4.57 6.09
C GLN A 69 -8.18 -4.64 4.69
N SER A 70 -8.43 -3.62 3.87
CA SER A 70 -7.87 -3.54 2.53
C SER A 70 -7.68 -2.10 2.08
N VAL A 71 -6.78 -1.90 1.13
CA VAL A 71 -6.51 -0.62 0.48
C VAL A 71 -6.24 -0.84 -1.01
N ASN A 72 -6.82 0.01 -1.85
CA ASN A 72 -6.52 0.05 -3.28
C ASN A 72 -5.39 1.06 -3.52
N VAL A 73 -4.38 0.66 -4.28
CA VAL A 73 -3.26 1.51 -4.64
C VAL A 73 -3.03 1.47 -6.13
N THR A 74 -2.48 2.54 -6.69
CA THR A 74 -1.90 2.57 -8.02
C THR A 74 -0.44 3.02 -7.95
N GLY A 75 0.29 2.93 -9.05
CA GLY A 75 1.70 3.31 -9.08
C GLY A 75 2.29 3.23 -10.48
N THR A 76 3.52 3.70 -10.62
CA THR A 76 4.27 3.70 -11.88
C THR A 76 5.12 2.43 -11.97
N TYR A 77 5.10 1.74 -13.11
CA TYR A 77 5.91 0.54 -13.35
C TYR A 77 7.42 0.83 -13.21
N LEU A 78 8.16 -0.15 -12.65
CA LEU A 78 9.63 -0.10 -12.48
C LEU A 78 10.38 -0.66 -13.70
#